data_AF-A0A3M1VA54-F1
#
_entry.id   AF-A0A3M1VA54-F1
#
_cell.length_a   1.000
_cell.length_b   1.000
_cell.length_c   1.000
_cell.angle_alpha   90.00
_cell.angle_beta   90.00
_cell.angle_gamma   90.00
#
_symmetry.space_group_name_H-M   'P 1'
#
loop_
_entity.id
_entity.type
_entity.pdbx_description
1 polymer ?
#
loop_
_entity_poly.entity_id
_entity_poly.type
_entity_poly.pdbx_seq_one_letter_code
_entity_poly.pdbx_strand_id
1 'polypeptide(L)'
;MSEQDHLSLLGQDHDDDASGSQYLSFLLDGEQYAVSILRVQEIRGWETATRVPNTPAYLKGVINLRGNIVPVYDLRLRFGMAPKEYTKETVVIVVRHGEAG
;
A
#
# COMPACT_ATOMS: atom_id res chain seq x y z
N MET A 1 -31.26 43.25 -14.10
CA MET A 1 -30.24 42.43 -13.41
C MET A 1 -30.97 41.30 -12.74
N SER A 2 -30.70 40.07 -13.14
CA SER A 2 -31.05 38.90 -12.34
C SER A 2 -29.78 38.10 -12.16
N GLU A 3 -29.03 38.45 -11.11
CA GLU A 3 -27.80 37.79 -10.64
C GLU A 3 -28.06 36.39 -10.06
N GLN A 4 -29.25 35.82 -10.26
CA GLN A 4 -29.69 34.60 -9.57
C GLN A 4 -29.51 33.33 -10.40
N ASP A 5 -29.21 33.42 -11.71
CA ASP A 5 -28.96 32.25 -12.57
C ASP A 5 -27.49 31.78 -12.58
N HIS A 6 -26.58 32.46 -11.86
CA HIS A 6 -25.15 32.14 -11.92
C HIS A 6 -24.63 31.24 -10.79
N LEU A 7 -25.50 30.79 -9.87
CA LEU A 7 -25.11 29.95 -8.72
C LEU A 7 -25.38 28.44 -8.87
N SER A 8 -25.90 27.97 -10.01
CA SER A 8 -26.10 26.54 -10.27
C SER A 8 -24.84 25.78 -10.74
N LEU A 9 -23.68 26.45 -10.80
CA LEU A 9 -22.41 25.91 -11.32
C LEU A 9 -21.32 25.68 -10.26
N LEU A 10 -21.67 25.75 -8.97
CA LEU A 10 -20.90 25.03 -7.98
C LEU A 10 -21.35 23.58 -8.09
N GLY A 11 -20.65 22.83 -8.95
CA GLY A 11 -20.73 21.38 -8.97
C GLY A 11 -20.74 20.89 -7.54
N GLN A 12 -21.83 20.21 -7.19
CA GLN A 12 -21.88 19.35 -6.02
C GLN A 12 -20.80 18.29 -6.23
N ASP A 13 -19.56 18.61 -5.86
CA ASP A 13 -18.60 17.59 -5.52
C ASP A 13 -19.19 16.93 -4.28
N HIS A 14 -19.73 15.74 -4.52
CA HIS A 14 -20.45 14.93 -3.55
C HIS A 14 -19.58 14.69 -2.31
N ASP A 15 -19.77 15.51 -1.28
CA ASP A 15 -19.53 15.09 0.10
C ASP A 15 -20.72 14.23 0.55
N ASP A 16 -20.80 12.99 0.05
CA ASP A 16 -21.48 11.91 0.77
C ASP A 16 -21.15 10.53 0.17
N ASP A 17 -20.06 9.94 0.67
CA ASP A 17 -20.19 8.58 1.19
C ASP A 17 -19.38 8.48 2.48
N ALA A 18 -20.03 8.77 3.62
CA ALA A 18 -19.55 8.42 4.95
C ALA A 18 -19.46 6.90 5.20
N SER A 19 -19.45 6.08 4.14
CA SER A 19 -19.07 4.67 4.09
C SER A 19 -18.08 4.30 2.96
N GLY A 20 -17.40 5.30 2.37
CA GLY A 20 -16.44 5.08 1.28
C GLY A 20 -15.26 4.19 1.69
N SER A 21 -15.02 3.10 0.95
CA SER A 21 -13.87 2.24 1.18
C SER A 21 -12.56 3.01 0.94
N GLN A 22 -11.75 3.16 1.99
CA GLN A 22 -10.49 3.89 1.94
C GLN A 22 -9.31 2.95 1.63
N TYR A 23 -8.37 3.43 0.82
CA TYR A 23 -7.23 2.66 0.35
C TYR A 23 -5.92 3.45 0.43
N LEU A 24 -4.83 2.75 0.77
CA LEU A 24 -3.47 3.20 0.50
C LEU A 24 -3.09 2.77 -0.91
N SER A 25 -2.82 3.73 -1.80
CA SER A 25 -2.32 3.43 -3.15
C SER A 25 -0.79 3.57 -3.23
N PHE A 26 -0.19 2.78 -4.12
CA PHE A 26 1.25 2.80 -4.39
C PHE A 26 1.53 2.37 -5.83
N LEU A 27 2.72 2.72 -6.33
CA LEU A 27 3.12 2.43 -7.70
C LEU A 27 4.14 1.29 -7.75
N LEU A 28 3.90 0.35 -8.66
CA LEU A 28 4.81 -0.75 -8.97
C LEU A 28 5.04 -0.75 -10.48
N ASP A 29 6.20 -0.26 -10.93
CA ASP A 29 6.57 -0.23 -12.36
C ASP A 29 5.60 0.61 -13.23
N GLY A 30 5.15 1.74 -12.69
CA GLY A 30 4.19 2.63 -13.36
C GLY A 30 2.72 2.21 -13.23
N GLU A 31 2.45 1.01 -12.73
CA GLU A 31 1.09 0.53 -12.43
C GLU A 31 0.66 0.89 -11.01
N GLN A 32 -0.60 1.30 -10.86
CA GLN A 32 -1.18 1.66 -9.56
C GLN A 32 -1.84 0.44 -8.89
N TYR A 33 -1.41 0.18 -7.67
CA TYR A 33 -1.96 -0.84 -6.79
C TYR A 33 -2.53 -0.19 -5.52
N ALA A 34 -3.37 -0.93 -4.81
CA ALA A 34 -4.00 -0.43 -3.60
C ALA A 34 -4.24 -1.54 -2.57
N VAL A 35 -4.17 -1.18 -1.30
CA VAL A 35 -4.59 -2.02 -0.17
C VAL A 35 -5.55 -1.23 0.71
N SER A 36 -6.57 -1.91 1.27
CA SER A 36 -7.49 -1.27 2.21
C SER A 36 -6.71 -0.64 3.37
N ILE A 37 -6.97 0.64 3.64
CA ILE A 37 -6.24 1.38 4.68
C ILE A 37 -6.44 0.75 6.06
N LEU A 38 -7.61 0.14 6.29
CA LEU A 38 -7.96 -0.50 7.56
C LEU A 38 -7.09 -1.74 7.86
N ARG A 39 -6.45 -2.32 6.84
CA ARG A 39 -5.51 -3.44 7.01
C ARG A 39 -4.06 -2.98 7.18
N VAL A 40 -3.73 -1.73 6.84
CA VAL A 40 -2.38 -1.20 6.95
C VAL A 40 -2.07 -0.93 8.41
N GLN A 41 -1.02 -1.57 8.92
CA GLN A 41 -0.56 -1.36 10.29
C GLN A 41 0.53 -0.30 10.37
N GLU A 42 1.41 -0.27 9.37
CA GLU A 42 2.55 0.62 9.32
C GLU A 42 3.11 0.72 7.89
N ILE A 43 3.69 1.86 7.55
CA ILE A 43 4.55 2.05 6.38
C ILE A 43 5.92 2.46 6.89
N ARG A 44 6.97 1.78 6.41
CA ARG A 44 8.35 2.07 6.81
C ARG A 44 9.30 1.96 5.63
N GLY A 45 10.48 2.56 5.77
CA GLY A 45 11.57 2.36 4.82
C GLY A 45 12.05 0.90 4.81
N TRP A 46 12.58 0.46 3.68
CA TRP A 46 13.18 -0.85 3.55
C TRP A 46 14.43 -0.99 4.43
N GLU A 47 14.50 -2.10 5.15
CA GLU A 47 15.66 -2.57 5.89
C GLU A 47 15.96 -4.00 5.47
N THR A 48 17.22 -4.41 5.55
CA THR A 48 17.62 -5.76 5.15
C THR A 48 16.89 -6.83 5.96
N ALA A 49 16.12 -7.68 5.27
CA ALA A 49 15.46 -8.83 5.89
C ALA A 49 16.44 -9.99 6.14
N THR A 50 16.21 -10.74 7.22
CA THR A 50 16.92 -12.00 7.48
C THR A 50 16.44 -13.06 6.49
N ARG A 51 17.35 -13.53 5.64
CA ARG A 51 17.02 -14.52 4.59
C ARG A 51 16.58 -15.86 5.20
N VAL A 52 15.56 -16.44 4.59
CA VAL A 52 15.10 -17.80 4.87
C VAL A 52 15.64 -18.73 3.77
N PRO A 53 16.32 -19.85 4.11
CA PRO A 53 16.81 -20.80 3.11
C PRO A 53 15.69 -21.51 2.35
N ASN A 54 15.96 -21.94 1.11
CA ASN A 54 15.05 -22.75 0.29
C ASN A 54 13.68 -22.12 0.01
N THR A 55 13.59 -20.80 0.00
CA THR A 55 12.35 -20.08 -0.31
C THR A 55 12.39 -19.44 -1.69
N PRO A 56 11.22 -19.20 -2.30
CA PRO A 56 11.14 -18.47 -3.57
C PRO A 56 11.79 -17.08 -3.47
N ALA A 57 12.36 -16.59 -4.58
CA ALA A 57 13.09 -15.32 -4.62
C ALA A 57 12.23 -14.10 -4.19
N TYR A 58 10.92 -14.17 -4.40
CA TYR A 58 9.99 -13.12 -3.98
C TYR A 58 9.78 -13.07 -2.46
N LEU A 59 10.15 -14.11 -1.70
CA LEU A 59 10.22 -14.01 -0.24
C LEU A 59 11.62 -13.52 0.12
N LYS A 60 11.74 -12.22 0.45
CA LYS A 60 13.03 -11.61 0.78
C LYS A 60 13.59 -12.11 2.10
N GLY A 61 12.73 -12.60 2.97
CA GLY A 61 13.06 -13.14 4.27
C GLY A 61 12.03 -12.73 5.30
N VAL A 62 12.52 -12.53 6.52
CA VAL A 62 11.72 -12.09 7.66
C VAL A 62 12.36 -10.86 8.32
N ILE A 63 11.53 -10.00 8.90
CA ILE A 63 11.95 -8.89 9.76
C ILE A 63 11.37 -9.08 11.16
N ASN A 64 12.06 -8.53 12.17
CA ASN A 64 11.52 -8.44 13.52
C ASN A 64 10.75 -7.12 13.67
N LEU A 65 9.44 -7.22 13.79
CA LEU A 65 8.54 -6.11 14.02
C LEU A 65 8.00 -6.17 15.45
N ARG A 66 8.61 -5.39 16.35
CA ARG A 66 8.21 -5.29 17.77
C ARG A 66 8.09 -6.66 18.46
N GLY A 67 9.03 -7.56 18.20
CA GLY A 67 9.05 -8.93 18.73
C GLY A 67 8.33 -9.96 17.84
N ASN A 68 7.62 -9.53 16.79
CA ASN A 68 6.93 -10.42 15.87
C ASN A 68 7.77 -10.67 14.62
N ILE A 69 7.92 -11.94 14.22
CA ILE A 69 8.60 -12.29 12.99
C ILE A 69 7.62 -12.15 11.82
N VAL A 70 7.86 -11.16 10.97
CA VAL A 70 6.97 -10.82 9.85
C VAL A 70 7.66 -11.16 8.53
N PRO A 71 7.04 -11.98 7.66
CA PRO A 71 7.59 -12.28 6.34
C PRO A 71 7.51 -11.04 5.44
N VAL A 72 8.56 -10.79 4.66
CA VAL A 72 8.59 -9.70 3.68
C VAL A 72 8.66 -10.24 2.27
N TYR A 73 7.69 -9.81 1.46
CA TYR A 73 7.54 -10.20 0.07
C TYR A 73 7.93 -9.04 -0.86
N ASP A 74 8.75 -9.31 -1.85
CA ASP A 74 9.01 -8.39 -2.97
C ASP A 74 7.91 -8.56 -4.02
N LEU A 75 7.05 -7.55 -4.13
CA LEU A 75 5.92 -7.59 -5.05
C LEU A 75 6.34 -7.58 -6.52
N ARG A 76 7.49 -6.98 -6.88
CA ARG A 76 7.99 -7.01 -8.26
C ARG A 76 8.28 -8.42 -8.68
N LEU A 77 9.06 -9.11 -7.85
CA LEU A 77 9.39 -10.52 -8.08
C LEU A 77 8.15 -11.41 -8.01
N ARG A 78 7.22 -11.11 -7.11
CA ARG A 78 5.97 -11.89 -6.98
C ARG A 78 5.07 -11.76 -8.20
N PHE A 79 5.04 -10.59 -8.83
CA PHE A 79 4.21 -10.32 -10.02
C PHE A 79 4.97 -10.52 -11.34
N GLY A 80 6.21 -11.02 -11.29
CA GLY A 80 7.01 -11.31 -12.50
C GLY A 80 7.58 -10.08 -13.19
N MET A 81 7.63 -8.94 -12.49
CA MET A 81 8.26 -7.70 -12.98
C MET A 81 9.78 -7.75 -12.86
N ALA A 82 10.47 -6.86 -13.58
CA ALA A 82 11.90 -6.72 -13.47
C ALA A 82 12.32 -6.33 -12.03
N PRO A 83 13.38 -6.96 -11.47
CA PRO A 83 13.92 -6.55 -10.18
C PRO A 83 14.47 -5.12 -10.26
N LYS A 84 14.33 -4.39 -9.16
CA LYS A 84 14.92 -3.06 -8.98
C LYS A 84 15.76 -3.05 -7.72
N GLU A 85 16.81 -2.23 -7.71
CA GLU A 85 17.57 -1.99 -6.49
C GLU A 85 16.69 -1.41 -5.40
N TYR A 86 16.91 -1.87 -4.16
CA TYR A 86 16.26 -1.30 -3.00
C TYR A 86 16.98 -0.03 -2.61
N THR A 87 16.26 1.09 -2.67
CA THR A 87 16.76 2.41 -2.33
C THR A 87 16.10 2.90 -1.03
N LYS A 88 16.51 4.08 -0.56
CA LYS A 88 15.83 4.80 0.54
C LYS A 88 14.35 5.10 0.28
N GLU A 89 13.91 5.04 -0.98
CA GLU A 89 12.51 5.25 -1.41
C GLU A 89 11.72 3.94 -1.43
N THR A 90 12.40 2.79 -1.27
CA THR A 90 11.72 1.50 -1.15
C THR A 90 11.06 1.43 0.21
N VAL A 91 9.75 1.15 0.21
CA VAL A 91 8.95 1.04 1.42
C VAL A 91 8.45 -0.39 1.63
N VAL A 92 8.25 -0.76 2.89
CA VAL A 92 7.55 -1.96 3.30
C VAL A 92 6.22 -1.53 3.89
N ILE A 93 5.13 -2.01 3.30
CA ILE A 93 3.77 -1.81 3.80
C ILE A 93 3.43 -3.04 4.63
N VAL A 94 3.30 -2.87 5.94
CA VAL A 94 2.91 -3.96 6.85
C VAL A 94 1.39 -4.03 6.87
N VAL A 95 0.86 -5.19 6.50
CA VAL A 95 -0.58 -5.43 6.42
C VAL A 95 -1.00 -6.57 7.35
N ARG A 96 -2.15 -6.41 8.00
CA ARG A 96 -2.77 -7.50 8.77
C ARG A 96 -3.49 -8.45 7.81
N HIS A 97 -3.24 -9.75 7.98
CA HIS A 97 -3.99 -10.81 7.32
C HIS A 97 -5.10 -11.32 8.26
N GLY A 98 -6.33 -11.42 7.76
CA GLY A 98 -7.53 -11.74 8.56
C GLY A 98 -8.44 -10.52 8.78
N GLU A 99 -9.63 -10.75 9.33
CA GLU A 99 -10.58 -9.67 9.62
C GLU A 99 -10.15 -8.88 10.87
N ALA A 100 -10.39 -7.57 10.84
CA ALA A 100 -10.45 -6.79 12.07
C ALA A 100 -11.76 -7.18 12.74
N GLY A 101 -11.69 -8.00 13.80
CA GLY A 101 -12.85 -8.35 14.62
C GLY A 101 -13.44 -7.15 15.33
#